data_AF-A0A9E4WE13-F1
#
_entry.id   AF-A0A9E4WE13-F1
#
_cell.length_a   1.000
_cell.length_b   1.000
_cell.length_c   1.000
_cell.angle_alpha   90.00
_cell.angle_beta   90.00
_cell.angle_gamma   90.00
#
_symmetry.space_group_name_H-M   'P 1'
#
loop_
_entity.id
_entity.type
_entity.pdbx_description
1 polymer ?
#
loop_
_entity_poly.entity_id
_entity_poly.type
_entity_poly.pdbx_seq_one_letter_code
_entity_poly.pdbx_strand_id
1 'polypeptide(L)' 'MEAYCLKCRTKRDMKNAEQVTMKNGKPATKGICPDCGTSMYRIGKST' A
#
# COMPACT_ATOMS: atom_id res chain seq x y z
N MET A 1 -6.50 -0.28 6.47
CA MET A 1 -6.04 -0.91 5.20
C MET A 1 -4.71 -1.55 5.47
N GLU A 2 -4.71 -2.85 5.78
CA GLU A 2 -3.47 -3.56 6.11
C GLU A 2 -2.66 -3.84 4.84
N ALA A 3 -1.38 -3.48 4.84
CA ALA A 3 -0.43 -3.97 3.85
C ALA A 3 0.64 -4.81 4.54
N TYR A 4 1.15 -5.77 3.79
CA TYR A 4 2.28 -6.55 4.25
C TYR A 4 3.55 -5.74 4.01
N CYS A 5 4.23 -5.37 5.08
CA CYS A 5 5.53 -4.74 4.98
C CYS A 5 6.58 -5.83 4.82
N LEU A 6 7.25 -5.91 3.66
CA LEU A 6 8.32 -6.89 3.44
C LEU A 6 9.53 -6.67 4.35
N LYS A 7 9.80 -5.43 4.77
CA LYS A 7 10.88 -5.13 5.74
C LYS A 7 10.55 -5.64 7.13
N CYS A 8 9.36 -5.31 7.64
CA CYS A 8 8.94 -5.72 8.98
C CYS A 8 8.38 -7.16 9.00
N ARG A 9 8.26 -7.82 7.84
CA ARG A 9 7.65 -9.14 7.61
C ARG A 9 6.31 -9.35 8.32
N THR A 10 5.57 -8.26 8.54
CA THR A 10 4.34 -8.22 9.32
C THR A 10 3.26 -7.48 8.55
N LYS A 11 2.01 -7.89 8.74
CA LYS A 11 0.84 -7.13 8.27
C LYS A 11 0.66 -5.93 9.21
N ARG A 12 0.62 -4.74 8.63
CA ARG A 12 0.48 -3.48 9.37
C ARG A 12 -0.46 -2.58 8.60
N ASP A 13 -1.19 -1.72 9.31
CA ASP A 13 -1.95 -0.66 8.65
C ASP A 13 -1.03 0.32 7.95
N MET A 14 -1.35 0.61 6.68
CA MET A 14 -0.71 1.68 5.94
C MET A 14 -1.15 3.03 6.50
N LYS A 15 -0.18 3.88 6.82
CA LYS A 15 -0.39 5.30 7.15
C LYS A 15 -0.41 6.11 5.85
N ASN A 16 -1.31 7.09 5.73
CA ASN A 16 -1.52 7.85 4.49
C ASN A 16 -1.84 6.96 3.28
N ALA A 17 -2.87 6.11 3.42
CA ALA A 17 -3.36 5.29 2.31
C ALA A 17 -4.05 6.18 1.25
N GLU A 18 -3.36 6.48 0.17
CA GLU A 18 -3.85 7.22 -0.99
C GLU A 18 -4.21 6.25 -2.11
N GLN A 19 -5.40 6.42 -2.68
CA GLN A 19 -5.77 5.70 -3.89
C GLN A 19 -5.14 6.39 -5.10
N VAL A 20 -4.20 5.71 -5.74
CA VAL A 20 -3.53 6.14 -6.95
C VAL A 20 -3.98 5.27 -8.12
N THR A 21 -4.49 5.90 -9.18
CA THR A 21 -4.83 5.21 -10.41
C THR A 21 -3.55 5.08 -11.24
N MET A 22 -3.04 3.86 -11.40
CA MET A 22 -1.85 3.62 -12.22
C MET A 22 -2.15 3.95 -13.69
N LYS A 23 -1.13 4.27 -14.50
CA LYS A 23 -1.28 4.57 -15.94
C LYS A 23 -2.02 3.49 -16.75
N ASN A 24 -2.11 2.26 -16.25
CA ASN A 24 -2.88 1.17 -16.85
C ASN A 24 -4.36 1.13 -16.42
N GLY A 25 -4.90 2.21 -15.85
CA GLY A 25 -6.30 2.31 -15.43
C GLY A 25 -6.68 1.47 -14.20
N LYS A 26 -5.71 0.82 -13.55
CA LYS A 26 -5.96 -0.01 -12.37
C LYS A 26 -5.87 0.83 -11.08
N PRO A 27 -6.87 0.76 -10.19
CA PRO A 27 -6.79 1.41 -8.88
C PRO A 27 -5.76 0.70 -8.02
N ALA A 28 -4.79 1.44 -7.51
CA ALA A 28 -3.85 0.99 -6.50
C ALA A 28 -3.97 1.87 -5.26
N THR A 29 -3.68 1.32 -4.10
CA THR A 29 -3.53 2.08 -2.86
C THR A 29 -2.06 2.20 -2.55
N LYS A 30 -1.53 3.42 -2.57
CA LYS A 30 -0.22 3.73 -2.03
C LYS A 30 -0.37 4.07 -0.55
N GLY A 31 0.58 3.68 0.27
CA GLY A 31 0.62 4.06 1.68
C GLY A 31 2.05 4.01 2.21
N ILE A 32 2.22 4.34 3.48
CA ILE A 32 3.53 4.39 4.14
C ILE A 32 3.49 3.47 5.35
N CYS A 33 4.54 2.69 5.56
CA CYS A 33 4.68 1.90 6.78
C CYS A 33 5.01 2.82 7.96
N PRO A 34 4.22 2.84 9.05
CA PRO A 34 4.49 3.69 10.21
C PRO A 34 5.74 3.28 10.99
N ASP A 35 6.21 2.05 10.80
CA ASP A 35 7.31 1.44 11.58
C ASP A 35 8.67 1.63 10.89
N CYS A 36 8.73 1.40 9.57
CA CYS A 36 9.97 1.51 8.79
C CYS A 36 9.98 2.67 7.78
N GLY A 37 8.93 3.47 7.72
CA GLY A 37 8.79 4.61 6.78
C GLY A 37 8.75 4.23 5.30
N THR A 38 8.76 2.94 4.97
CA THR A 38 8.85 2.48 3.59
C THR A 38 7.49 2.62 2.89
N SER A 39 7.51 3.13 1.65
CA SER A 39 6.30 3.23 0.82
C SER A 39 5.80 1.82 0.50
N MET A 40 4.57 1.54 0.91
CA MET A 40 3.85 0.30 0.63
C MET A 40 2.84 0.55 -0.48
N TYR A 41 2.68 -0.42 -1.37
CA TYR A 41 1.68 -0.35 -2.42
C TYR A 41 0.82 -1.61 -2.32
N ARG A 42 -0.49 -1.40 -2.19
CA ARG A 42 -1.50 -2.44 -2.26
C ARG A 42 -2.29 -2.22 -3.55
N ILE A 43 -1.99 -3.01 -4.57
CA ILE A 43 -2.77 -2.98 -5.80
C ILE A 43 -4.16 -3.51 -5.47
N GLY A 44 -5.19 -2.67 -5.64
CA GLY A 44 -6.57 -3.12 -5.56
C GLY A 44 -6.84 -4.02 -6.77
N LYS A 45 -7.51 -5.16 -6.57
CA LYS A 45 -7.97 -5.94 -7.72
C LYS A 45 -8.91 -5.06 -8.53
N SER A 46 -8.59 -4.90 -9.82
CA SER A 46 -9.48 -4.29 -10.80
C SER A 46 -10.45 -5.36 -11.32
N THR A 47 -11.29 -5.90 -10.43
CA THR A 47 -12.52 -6.65 -10.76
C THR A 47 -13.30 -6.87 -9.48
#